data_AF-A0A7H1N331-F1
#
_entry.id   AF-A0A7H1N331-F1
#
_cell.length_a   1.000
_cell.length_b   1.000
_cell.length_c   1.000
_cell.angle_alpha   90.00
_cell.angle_beta   90.00
_cell.angle_gamma   90.00
#
_symmetry.space_group_name_H-M   'P 1'
#
loop_
_entity.id
_entity.type
_entity.pdbx_description
1 polymer ?
#
loop_
_entity_poly.entity_id
_entity_poly.type
_entity_poly.pdbx_seq_one_letter_code
_entity_poly.pdbx_strand_id
1 'polypeptide(L)'
;MDASDWLAGYNQPGHQHKFMWPVRPHNNHTRNGWLDESNGWRRLVTQFMAAINGNRPGDGMYMITSDDYLEGAEIMPSDRSQHAIYDVCGYYIHWFRSGVKPPIVRDCIYYMHRMHDYNAAPNQSYQTVVSTVGPGIVPLGGGRFAYRSTGGTPDNKISVLCFFTEDVDDVMAITFDGTRHSGAVAGGTPIIVEFDLPTTTGGNIRFQVKRGGAVIIDMPSAFKYYVLLPGHTLPYWQDPLPAAGGSLRYELGQQGLIAAPYAEPILNCRTHIKGTLGMGPPAGWTIPGWPPPGGALPDPS
;
A
#
# COMPACT_ATOMS: atom_id res chain seq x y z
N MET A 1 -14.91 -8.99 -4.80
CA MET A 1 -14.60 -8.96 -6.23
C MET A 1 -13.16 -9.36 -6.39
N ASP A 2 -12.89 -10.39 -7.16
CA ASP A 2 -11.52 -10.75 -7.54
C ASP A 2 -11.12 -9.99 -8.83
N ALA A 3 -9.87 -10.07 -9.26
CA ALA A 3 -9.41 -9.39 -10.48
C ALA A 3 -10.25 -9.71 -11.75
N SER A 4 -10.92 -10.86 -11.77
CA SER A 4 -11.83 -11.33 -12.81
C SER A 4 -13.04 -10.43 -13.02
N ASP A 5 -13.58 -9.82 -11.96
CA ASP A 5 -14.73 -8.91 -12.05
C ASP A 5 -14.37 -7.61 -12.79
N TRP A 6 -13.12 -7.14 -12.63
CA TRP A 6 -12.59 -6.02 -13.39
C TRP A 6 -12.38 -6.37 -14.87
N LEU A 7 -11.85 -7.57 -15.13
CA LEU A 7 -11.58 -8.04 -16.48
C LEU A 7 -12.86 -8.31 -17.28
N ALA A 8 -13.95 -8.73 -16.62
CA ALA A 8 -15.24 -9.02 -17.26
C ALA A 8 -15.90 -7.77 -17.87
N GLY A 9 -15.78 -6.61 -17.23
CA GLY A 9 -16.22 -5.33 -17.79
C GLY A 9 -15.31 -4.83 -18.91
N TYR A 10 -14.00 -5.08 -18.80
CA TYR A 10 -12.99 -4.61 -19.74
C TYR A 10 -12.93 -5.39 -21.06
N ASN A 11 -13.28 -6.68 -21.03
CA ASN A 11 -13.32 -7.56 -22.21
C ASN A 11 -14.63 -7.46 -23.01
N GLN A 12 -15.49 -6.49 -22.71
CA GLN A 12 -16.68 -6.22 -23.52
C GLN A 12 -16.27 -5.81 -24.95
N PRO A 13 -16.87 -6.40 -26.00
CA PRO A 13 -16.64 -5.99 -27.39
C PRO A 13 -17.10 -4.55 -27.58
N GLY A 14 -16.17 -3.60 -27.45
CA GLY A 14 -16.45 -2.16 -27.47
C GLY A 14 -15.39 -1.29 -26.77
N HIS A 15 -14.56 -1.85 -25.88
CA HIS A 15 -13.44 -1.12 -25.26
C HIS A 15 -12.24 -1.00 -26.23
N GLN A 16 -12.36 -0.13 -27.24
CA GLN A 16 -11.27 0.22 -28.18
C GLN A 16 -10.39 1.38 -27.68
N HIS A 17 -10.69 1.93 -26.50
CA HIS A 17 -9.97 3.08 -25.94
C HIS A 17 -8.89 2.62 -24.96
N LYS A 18 -7.77 3.36 -24.95
CA LYS A 18 -6.73 3.24 -23.93
C LYS A 18 -7.36 3.48 -22.55
N PHE A 19 -7.04 2.61 -21.60
CA PHE A 19 -7.55 2.71 -20.25
C PHE A 19 -6.44 3.15 -19.29
N MET A 20 -6.81 3.90 -18.25
CA MET A 20 -5.92 4.22 -17.14
C MET A 20 -6.40 3.51 -15.89
N TRP A 21 -5.66 2.49 -15.46
CA TRP A 21 -5.99 1.68 -14.28
C TRP A 21 -5.82 2.52 -13.00
N PRO A 22 -6.90 2.78 -12.24
CA PRO A 22 -6.80 3.55 -11.01
C PRO A 22 -6.29 2.66 -9.86
N VAL A 23 -5.24 3.10 -9.17
CA VAL A 23 -4.66 2.40 -8.03
C VAL A 23 -4.52 3.34 -6.84
N ARG A 24 -4.98 2.90 -5.66
CA ARG A 24 -4.83 3.63 -4.39
C ARG A 24 -4.71 2.69 -3.19
N PRO A 25 -3.90 3.04 -2.17
CA PRO A 25 -3.72 2.21 -0.99
C PRO A 25 -4.95 2.13 -0.10
N HIS A 26 -5.60 3.26 0.11
CA HIS A 26 -6.78 3.47 0.95
C HIS A 26 -7.47 4.76 0.51
N ASN A 27 -8.61 5.06 1.12
CA ASN A 27 -9.30 6.33 0.95
C ASN A 27 -10.22 6.58 2.17
N ASN A 28 -9.92 7.58 2.99
CA ASN A 28 -10.66 7.97 4.18
C ASN A 28 -10.91 9.48 4.20
N HIS A 29 -12.15 9.85 3.95
CA HIS A 29 -12.66 11.20 3.98
C HIS A 29 -13.16 11.52 5.40
N THR A 30 -12.22 11.79 6.30
CA THR A 30 -12.50 12.06 7.73
C THR A 30 -13.51 13.20 7.93
N ARG A 31 -13.43 14.24 7.10
CA ARG A 31 -14.38 15.37 7.14
C ARG A 31 -15.84 14.96 6.90
N ASN A 32 -16.05 13.98 6.03
CA ASN A 32 -17.38 13.55 5.58
C ASN A 32 -17.80 12.22 6.23
N GLY A 33 -16.96 11.64 7.09
CA GLY A 33 -17.21 10.36 7.75
C GLY A 33 -17.20 9.17 6.81
N TRP A 34 -16.58 9.30 5.63
CA TRP A 34 -16.59 8.27 4.60
C TRP A 34 -15.26 7.52 4.57
N LEU A 35 -15.32 6.21 4.81
CA LEU A 35 -14.20 5.30 4.64
C LEU A 35 -14.42 4.38 3.46
N ASP A 36 -13.34 4.18 2.73
CA ASP A 36 -13.20 3.16 1.73
C ASP A 36 -11.98 2.30 2.09
N GLU A 37 -12.32 1.15 2.65
CA GLU A 37 -11.43 0.25 3.37
C GLU A 37 -10.27 -0.27 2.51
N SER A 38 -9.12 -0.55 3.12
CA SER A 38 -7.98 -1.17 2.44
C SER A 38 -7.86 -2.67 2.69
N ASN A 39 -8.38 -3.17 3.81
CA ASN A 39 -8.11 -4.51 4.32
C ASN A 39 -6.60 -4.81 4.33
N GLY A 40 -5.81 -3.87 4.86
CA GLY A 40 -4.35 -3.93 4.79
C GLY A 40 -3.86 -3.90 3.34
N TRP A 41 -3.05 -4.88 2.96
CA TRP A 41 -2.44 -4.90 1.62
C TRP A 41 -3.35 -5.41 0.51
N ARG A 42 -4.46 -6.09 0.85
CA ARG A 42 -5.29 -6.82 -0.13
C ARG A 42 -5.76 -5.91 -1.25
N ARG A 43 -6.28 -4.73 -0.92
CA ARG A 43 -6.78 -3.78 -1.89
C ARG A 43 -5.68 -3.34 -2.86
N LEU A 44 -4.59 -2.81 -2.33
CA LEU A 44 -3.51 -2.23 -3.13
C LEU A 44 -2.95 -3.28 -4.09
N VAL A 45 -2.64 -4.47 -3.57
CA VAL A 45 -2.14 -5.59 -4.37
C VAL A 45 -3.17 -6.06 -5.40
N THR A 46 -4.45 -6.15 -5.03
CA THR A 46 -5.52 -6.53 -5.98
C THR A 46 -5.64 -5.52 -7.13
N GLN A 47 -5.58 -4.22 -6.83
CA GLN A 47 -5.66 -3.18 -7.86
C GLN A 47 -4.44 -3.23 -8.79
N PHE A 48 -3.23 -3.40 -8.25
CA PHE A 48 -2.03 -3.59 -9.08
C PHE A 48 -2.11 -4.85 -9.93
N MET A 49 -2.53 -5.98 -9.36
CA MET A 49 -2.65 -7.23 -10.11
C MET A 49 -3.73 -7.14 -11.19
N ALA A 50 -4.84 -6.44 -10.93
CA ALA A 50 -5.84 -6.16 -11.97
C ALA A 50 -5.23 -5.32 -13.11
N ALA A 51 -4.46 -4.28 -12.78
CA ALA A 51 -3.77 -3.46 -13.77
C ALA A 51 -2.76 -4.26 -14.58
N ILE A 52 -1.93 -5.07 -13.93
CA ILE A 52 -0.89 -5.91 -14.57
C ILE A 52 -1.53 -6.97 -15.48
N ASN A 53 -2.54 -7.68 -14.98
CA ASN A 53 -3.17 -8.79 -15.72
C ASN A 53 -4.10 -8.30 -16.83
N GLY A 54 -4.71 -7.13 -16.65
CA GLY A 54 -5.60 -6.50 -17.64
C GLY A 54 -4.90 -5.59 -18.63
N ASN A 55 -3.60 -5.32 -18.45
CA ASN A 55 -2.84 -4.37 -19.25
C ASN A 55 -2.89 -4.71 -20.75
N ARG A 56 -3.27 -3.73 -21.58
CA ARG A 56 -3.16 -3.80 -23.04
C ARG A 56 -2.12 -2.80 -23.56
N PRO A 57 -1.58 -2.99 -24.78
CA PRO A 57 -0.68 -2.01 -25.37
C PRO A 57 -1.31 -0.61 -25.41
N GLY A 58 -0.67 0.34 -24.74
CA GLY A 58 -1.12 1.72 -24.66
C GLY A 58 -2.00 2.05 -23.45
N ASP A 59 -2.34 1.08 -22.60
CA ASP A 59 -2.93 1.36 -21.30
C ASP A 59 -1.91 2.04 -20.37
N GLY A 60 -2.43 2.81 -19.44
CA GLY A 60 -1.67 3.46 -18.38
C GLY A 60 -2.14 3.02 -17.01
N MET A 61 -1.40 3.42 -15.98
CA MET A 61 -1.81 3.29 -14.60
C MET A 61 -1.83 4.68 -13.97
N TYR A 62 -2.91 5.00 -13.28
CA TYR A 62 -3.09 6.26 -12.58
C TYR A 62 -3.08 6.01 -11.07
N MET A 63 -2.08 6.59 -10.41
CA MET A 63 -1.91 6.50 -8.96
C MET A 63 -2.70 7.61 -8.27
N ILE A 64 -3.64 7.24 -7.40
CA ILE A 64 -4.52 8.14 -6.66
C ILE A 64 -4.10 8.07 -5.18
N THR A 65 -3.52 9.10 -4.59
CA THR A 65 -2.78 10.23 -5.20
C THR A 65 -1.39 10.27 -4.56
N SER A 66 -0.50 11.17 -4.99
CA SER A 66 0.76 11.37 -4.26
C SER A 66 0.52 11.76 -2.81
N ASP A 67 -0.35 12.73 -2.56
CA ASP A 67 -0.32 13.59 -1.37
C ASP A 67 -1.70 14.07 -0.90
N ASP A 68 -2.77 13.39 -1.31
CA ASP A 68 -4.11 13.69 -0.81
C ASP A 68 -4.33 13.08 0.58
N TYR A 69 -3.64 13.68 1.56
CA TYR A 69 -3.74 13.33 2.97
C TYR A 69 -5.11 13.66 3.56
N LEU A 70 -5.86 14.61 2.97
CA LEU A 70 -7.22 14.94 3.41
C LEU A 70 -8.20 13.81 3.10
N GLU A 71 -7.98 13.11 1.99
CA GLU A 71 -8.71 11.91 1.62
C GLU A 71 -8.02 10.63 2.08
N GLY A 72 -6.89 10.69 2.79
CA GLY A 72 -6.16 9.51 3.25
C GLY A 72 -5.88 8.54 2.10
N ALA A 73 -5.48 9.06 0.95
CA ALA A 73 -5.21 8.33 -0.28
C ALA A 73 -3.74 8.49 -0.71
N GLU A 74 -2.90 9.05 0.16
CA GLU A 74 -1.51 9.34 -0.14
C GLU A 74 -0.68 8.08 -0.44
N ILE A 75 0.28 8.23 -1.34
CA ILE A 75 1.35 7.25 -1.59
C ILE A 75 2.69 7.78 -1.09
N MET A 76 2.82 9.10 -0.97
CA MET A 76 4.01 9.72 -0.40
C MET A 76 4.21 9.26 1.05
N PRO A 77 5.47 9.14 1.48
CA PRO A 77 5.77 8.75 2.84
C PRO A 77 5.15 9.69 3.87
N SER A 78 4.59 9.12 4.93
CA SER A 78 3.97 9.85 6.04
C SER A 78 4.33 9.21 7.37
N ASP A 79 4.04 9.90 8.48
CA ASP A 79 4.27 9.34 9.83
C ASP A 79 3.52 8.03 10.03
N ARG A 80 2.36 7.87 9.39
CA ARG A 80 1.46 6.72 9.56
C ARG A 80 1.72 5.60 8.57
N SER A 81 2.20 5.89 7.36
CA SER A 81 2.50 4.88 6.33
C SER A 81 3.99 4.59 6.16
N GLN A 82 4.84 5.41 6.78
CA GLN A 82 6.29 5.44 6.60
C GLN A 82 6.62 5.40 5.10
N HIS A 83 7.60 4.60 4.68
CA HIS A 83 7.89 4.37 3.26
C HIS A 83 7.20 3.12 2.70
N ALA A 84 6.38 2.42 3.49
CA ALA A 84 5.91 1.09 3.13
C ALA A 84 5.06 1.09 1.86
N ILE A 85 4.08 2.00 1.79
CA ILE A 85 3.21 2.14 0.60
C ILE A 85 4.03 2.56 -0.62
N TYR A 86 4.94 3.52 -0.45
CA TYR A 86 5.78 4.03 -1.52
C TYR A 86 6.70 2.95 -2.12
N ASP A 87 7.41 2.21 -1.26
CA ASP A 87 8.33 1.14 -1.68
C ASP A 87 7.55 0.00 -2.38
N VAL A 88 6.37 -0.39 -1.85
CA VAL A 88 5.49 -1.39 -2.47
C VAL A 88 4.97 -0.92 -3.83
N CYS A 89 4.55 0.34 -3.95
CA CYS A 89 4.13 0.92 -5.23
C CYS A 89 5.28 0.86 -6.25
N GLY A 90 6.51 1.14 -5.85
CA GLY A 90 7.69 1.05 -6.72
C GLY A 90 7.86 -0.34 -7.36
N TYR A 91 7.68 -1.42 -6.57
CA TYR A 91 7.75 -2.79 -7.07
C TYR A 91 6.68 -3.07 -8.14
N TYR A 92 5.41 -2.78 -7.85
CA TYR A 92 4.31 -3.09 -8.76
C TYR A 92 4.26 -2.15 -9.98
N ILE A 93 4.70 -0.88 -9.85
CA ILE A 93 4.90 0.02 -10.99
C ILE A 93 5.96 -0.53 -11.92
N HIS A 94 7.07 -1.04 -11.38
CA HIS A 94 8.10 -1.66 -12.21
C HIS A 94 7.56 -2.88 -12.97
N TRP A 95 6.82 -3.76 -12.27
CA TRP A 95 6.16 -4.91 -12.91
C TRP A 95 5.19 -4.48 -14.02
N PHE A 96 4.28 -3.54 -13.73
CA PHE A 96 3.32 -3.04 -14.71
C PHE A 96 4.01 -2.49 -15.96
N ARG A 97 5.06 -1.66 -15.77
CA ARG A 97 5.76 -1.02 -16.89
C ARG A 97 6.61 -1.98 -17.72
N SER A 98 7.25 -2.95 -17.09
CA SER A 98 8.10 -3.92 -17.79
C SER A 98 7.31 -5.07 -18.40
N GLY A 99 6.09 -5.34 -17.90
CA GLY A 99 5.33 -6.56 -18.18
C GLY A 99 5.94 -7.81 -17.57
N VAL A 100 7.03 -7.69 -16.81
CA VAL A 100 7.80 -8.82 -16.24
C VAL A 100 7.89 -8.65 -14.74
N LYS A 101 7.50 -9.70 -14.00
CA LYS A 101 7.57 -9.71 -12.53
C LYS A 101 9.03 -9.49 -12.09
N PRO A 102 9.33 -8.44 -11.33
CA PRO A 102 10.69 -8.20 -10.86
C PRO A 102 11.12 -9.32 -9.89
N PRO A 103 12.34 -9.86 -10.01
CA PRO A 103 12.84 -10.87 -9.09
C PRO A 103 12.98 -10.27 -7.69
N ILE A 104 12.68 -11.07 -6.67
CA ILE A 104 12.94 -10.70 -5.28
C ILE A 104 14.40 -11.01 -4.99
N VAL A 105 15.18 -9.98 -4.69
CA VAL A 105 16.64 -10.07 -4.47
C VAL A 105 17.06 -9.80 -3.02
N ARG A 106 16.08 -9.48 -2.17
CA ARG A 106 16.29 -9.21 -0.74
C ARG A 106 15.05 -9.60 0.03
N ASP A 107 15.25 -10.23 1.19
CA ASP A 107 14.18 -10.49 2.14
C ASP A 107 13.70 -9.20 2.78
N CYS A 108 12.40 -8.93 2.70
CA CYS A 108 11.77 -7.86 3.45
C CYS A 108 10.28 -8.14 3.71
N ILE A 109 9.75 -7.47 4.72
CA ILE A 109 8.33 -7.45 5.02
C ILE A 109 7.83 -6.01 5.07
N TYR A 110 6.57 -5.82 4.67
CA TYR A 110 5.81 -4.61 4.92
C TYR A 110 4.55 -4.99 5.69
N TYR A 111 4.26 -4.31 6.79
CA TYR A 111 3.09 -4.57 7.60
C TYR A 111 2.06 -3.45 7.46
N MET A 112 0.80 -3.79 7.69
CA MET A 112 -0.33 -2.89 7.87
C MET A 112 -1.19 -3.40 9.01
N HIS A 113 -1.50 -2.53 9.97
CA HIS A 113 -2.50 -2.84 11.00
C HIS A 113 -3.14 -1.57 11.53
N ARG A 114 -4.35 -1.67 12.08
CA ARG A 114 -5.00 -0.53 12.75
C ARG A 114 -4.31 -0.24 14.07
N MET A 115 -4.46 1.00 14.54
CA MET A 115 -4.04 1.37 15.90
C MET A 115 -5.15 1.16 16.93
N HIS A 116 -6.39 0.88 16.52
CA HIS A 116 -7.49 0.52 17.40
C HIS A 116 -8.54 -0.27 16.61
N ASP A 117 -9.50 -0.88 17.31
CA ASP A 117 -10.63 -1.55 16.65
C ASP A 117 -11.35 -0.59 15.69
N TYR A 118 -11.76 -1.07 14.52
CA TYR A 118 -12.57 -0.30 13.58
C TYR A 118 -13.84 0.28 14.23
N ASN A 119 -14.51 -0.50 15.10
CA ASN A 119 -15.73 -0.10 15.79
C ASN A 119 -15.49 0.77 17.03
N ALA A 120 -14.24 1.15 17.32
CA ALA A 120 -13.94 2.07 18.40
C ALA A 120 -14.64 3.42 18.19
N ALA A 121 -15.42 3.85 19.19
CA ALA A 121 -16.08 5.14 19.15
C ALA A 121 -15.07 6.28 19.33
N PRO A 122 -15.12 7.34 18.50
CA PRO A 122 -14.29 8.52 18.73
C PRO A 122 -14.71 9.28 19.99
N ASN A 123 -13.82 10.12 20.49
CA ASN A 123 -14.20 11.15 21.44
C ASN A 123 -15.00 12.25 20.73
N GLN A 124 -16.28 12.39 21.07
CA GLN A 124 -17.17 13.37 20.43
C GLN A 124 -16.77 14.83 20.71
N SER A 125 -15.95 15.09 21.72
CA SER A 125 -15.40 16.43 21.98
C SER A 125 -14.35 16.84 20.94
N TYR A 126 -13.75 15.89 20.22
CA TYR A 126 -12.71 16.14 19.20
C TYR A 126 -13.16 15.78 17.78
N GLN A 127 -14.10 14.86 17.63
CA GLN A 127 -14.60 14.41 16.34
C GLN A 127 -16.13 14.30 16.37
N THR A 128 -16.78 15.19 15.63
CA THR A 128 -18.25 15.25 15.53
C THR A 128 -18.82 14.34 14.44
N VAL A 129 -17.97 13.86 13.52
CA VAL A 129 -18.35 12.99 12.42
C VAL A 129 -17.63 11.66 12.56
N VAL A 130 -18.37 10.57 12.77
CA VAL A 130 -17.80 9.22 12.88
C VAL A 130 -17.49 8.69 11.48
N SER A 131 -16.30 8.13 11.29
CA SER A 131 -15.97 7.48 10.02
C SER A 131 -16.66 6.12 9.94
N THR A 132 -17.39 5.91 8.87
CA THR A 132 -18.06 4.65 8.55
C THR A 132 -17.69 4.24 7.14
N VAL A 133 -17.65 2.93 6.88
CA VAL A 133 -17.55 2.46 5.49
C VAL A 133 -18.71 3.04 4.72
N GLY A 134 -18.41 3.73 3.62
CA GLY A 134 -19.44 4.38 2.83
C GLY A 134 -20.53 3.44 2.40
N PRO A 135 -21.75 3.98 2.16
CA PRO A 135 -22.81 3.21 1.54
C PRO A 135 -22.25 2.60 0.25
N GLY A 136 -22.21 1.26 0.22
CA GLY A 136 -21.85 0.53 -0.99
C GLY A 136 -22.77 0.97 -2.13
N ILE A 137 -22.21 1.17 -3.32
CA ILE A 137 -22.92 1.60 -4.53
C ILE A 137 -23.89 2.76 -4.26
N VAL A 138 -23.38 3.99 -4.29
CA VAL A 138 -24.26 5.15 -4.37
C VAL A 138 -24.69 5.32 -5.83
N PRO A 139 -25.99 5.28 -6.17
CA PRO A 139 -26.45 5.65 -7.50
C PRO A 139 -26.13 7.13 -7.71
N LEU A 140 -25.27 7.46 -8.66
CA LEU A 140 -24.92 8.85 -8.98
C LEU A 140 -25.94 9.53 -9.91
N GLY A 141 -27.11 8.92 -10.11
CA GLY A 141 -28.06 9.32 -11.15
C GLY A 141 -27.56 8.98 -12.56
N GLY A 142 -28.47 8.84 -13.52
CA GLY A 142 -28.13 8.56 -14.93
C GLY A 142 -27.55 7.17 -15.22
N GLY A 143 -27.84 6.16 -14.38
CA GLY A 143 -27.33 4.79 -14.56
C GLY A 143 -25.86 4.58 -14.19
N ARG A 144 -25.22 5.58 -13.55
CA ARG A 144 -23.83 5.51 -13.08
C ARG A 144 -23.80 5.04 -11.63
N PHE A 145 -23.02 4.00 -11.37
CA PHE A 145 -22.80 3.44 -10.04
C PHE A 145 -21.42 3.86 -9.52
N ALA A 146 -21.36 4.50 -8.35
CA ALA A 146 -20.08 4.71 -7.65
C ALA A 146 -19.60 3.36 -7.08
N TYR A 147 -18.44 2.88 -7.51
CA TYR A 147 -17.94 1.56 -7.14
C TYR A 147 -17.69 1.46 -5.63
N ARG A 148 -18.19 0.39 -5.01
CA ARG A 148 -17.66 -0.13 -3.75
C ARG A 148 -16.27 -0.64 -4.09
N SER A 149 -15.25 0.16 -3.83
CA SER A 149 -13.87 -0.28 -4.00
C SER A 149 -13.62 -1.52 -3.13
N THR A 150 -12.68 -2.30 -3.60
CA THR A 150 -12.34 -3.68 -3.23
C THR A 150 -12.05 -3.95 -1.74
N GLY A 151 -12.21 -2.97 -0.84
CA GLY A 151 -11.98 -3.04 0.60
C GLY A 151 -12.99 -3.80 1.45
N GLY A 152 -13.87 -4.61 0.85
CA GLY A 152 -14.71 -5.55 1.62
C GLY A 152 -15.43 -4.96 2.84
N THR A 153 -15.59 -5.78 3.87
CA THR A 153 -15.98 -5.34 5.23
C THR A 153 -14.69 -5.06 6.00
N PRO A 154 -14.60 -4.00 6.82
CA PRO A 154 -13.44 -3.75 7.66
C PRO A 154 -13.16 -4.96 8.53
N ASP A 155 -11.91 -5.41 8.49
CA ASP A 155 -11.42 -6.44 9.38
C ASP A 155 -10.29 -5.87 10.25
N ASN A 156 -10.32 -6.24 11.52
CA ASN A 156 -9.27 -5.91 12.47
C ASN A 156 -8.16 -6.94 12.32
N LYS A 157 -7.39 -6.84 11.23
CA LYS A 157 -6.27 -7.74 10.95
C LYS A 157 -4.94 -7.01 10.93
N ILE A 158 -3.89 -7.79 11.23
CA ILE A 158 -2.51 -7.49 10.90
C ILE A 158 -2.24 -8.11 9.54
N SER A 159 -1.92 -7.30 8.54
CA SER A 159 -1.61 -7.74 7.18
C SER A 159 -0.12 -7.55 6.93
N VAL A 160 0.58 -8.59 6.50
CA VAL A 160 2.02 -8.58 6.21
C VAL A 160 2.23 -8.97 4.77
N LEU A 161 2.76 -8.05 3.96
CA LEU A 161 3.21 -8.32 2.61
C LEU A 161 4.68 -8.72 2.64
N CYS A 162 4.93 -9.97 2.29
CA CYS A 162 6.22 -10.64 2.36
C CYS A 162 6.90 -10.65 0.99
N PHE A 163 8.19 -10.29 0.97
CA PHE A 163 9.06 -10.46 -0.19
C PHE A 163 10.26 -11.29 0.25
N PHE A 164 10.29 -12.57 -0.08
CA PHE A 164 11.42 -13.44 0.28
C PHE A 164 12.13 -14.00 -0.95
N THR A 165 13.45 -14.10 -0.87
CA THR A 165 14.28 -14.70 -1.94
C THR A 165 14.09 -16.22 -2.01
N GLU A 166 13.85 -16.83 -0.85
CA GLU A 166 13.68 -18.27 -0.65
C GLU A 166 12.56 -18.50 0.37
N ASP A 167 12.07 -19.74 0.45
CA ASP A 167 11.09 -20.15 1.45
C ASP A 167 11.57 -19.78 2.86
N VAL A 168 10.61 -19.38 3.69
CA VAL A 168 10.84 -19.10 5.11
C VAL A 168 10.01 -20.07 5.93
N ASP A 169 10.62 -20.58 7.00
CA ASP A 169 9.98 -21.54 7.90
C ASP A 169 8.79 -20.90 8.60
N ASP A 170 8.92 -19.61 8.92
CA ASP A 170 7.94 -18.91 9.73
C ASP A 170 7.98 -17.38 9.59
N VAL A 171 6.84 -16.80 9.24
CA VAL A 171 6.54 -15.37 9.41
C VAL A 171 5.64 -15.21 10.61
N MET A 172 6.14 -14.52 11.63
CA MET A 172 5.44 -14.31 12.89
C MET A 172 5.01 -12.86 13.07
N ALA A 173 3.74 -12.68 13.42
CA ALA A 173 3.29 -11.52 14.18
C ALA A 173 3.14 -11.95 15.64
N ILE A 174 3.96 -11.37 16.51
CA ILE A 174 3.94 -11.58 17.95
C ILE A 174 3.20 -10.39 18.55
N THR A 175 2.03 -10.67 19.11
CA THR A 175 1.19 -9.67 19.76
C THR A 175 1.57 -9.50 21.23
N PHE A 176 1.06 -8.44 21.84
CA PHE A 176 1.47 -7.98 23.16
C PHE A 176 1.23 -9.00 24.29
N ASP A 177 0.18 -9.80 24.18
CA ASP A 177 -0.14 -10.89 25.10
C ASP A 177 0.80 -12.11 24.98
N GLY A 178 1.81 -12.02 24.11
CA GLY A 178 2.69 -13.14 23.76
C GLY A 178 2.04 -14.11 22.78
N THR A 179 0.81 -13.85 22.31
CA THR A 179 0.20 -14.67 21.28
C THR A 179 1.04 -14.54 20.02
N ARG A 180 1.39 -15.69 19.47
CA ARG A 180 2.21 -15.82 18.28
C ARG A 180 1.30 -16.33 17.17
N HIS A 181 1.11 -15.50 16.17
CA HIS A 181 0.52 -15.92 14.90
C HIS A 181 1.65 -16.17 13.92
N SER A 182 1.65 -17.34 13.28
CA SER A 182 2.82 -17.84 12.57
C SER A 182 2.41 -18.71 11.38
N GLY A 183 3.29 -18.84 10.39
CA GLY A 183 3.05 -19.63 9.19
C GLY A 183 4.24 -19.60 8.24
N ALA A 184 4.50 -20.74 7.59
CA ALA A 184 5.49 -20.83 6.53
C ALA A 184 5.04 -20.04 5.29
N VAL A 185 5.99 -19.44 4.59
CA VAL A 185 5.71 -18.61 3.40
C VAL A 185 6.70 -18.97 2.30
N ALA A 186 6.19 -19.24 1.10
CA ALA A 186 7.02 -19.52 -0.06
C ALA A 186 7.79 -18.29 -0.52
N GLY A 187 9.01 -18.48 -1.01
CA GLY A 187 9.84 -17.45 -1.60
C GLY A 187 9.51 -17.15 -3.07
N GLY A 188 10.20 -16.17 -3.63
CA GLY A 188 10.20 -15.88 -5.07
C GLY A 188 8.96 -15.15 -5.60
N THR A 189 7.92 -14.96 -4.79
CA THR A 189 6.77 -14.13 -5.13
C THR A 189 6.26 -13.34 -3.92
N PRO A 190 5.70 -12.13 -4.11
CA PRO A 190 5.07 -11.41 -3.01
C PRO A 190 3.85 -12.19 -2.48
N ILE A 191 3.75 -12.36 -1.17
CA ILE A 191 2.65 -13.07 -0.51
C ILE A 191 2.10 -12.22 0.63
N ILE A 192 0.77 -12.14 0.74
CA ILE A 192 0.12 -11.52 1.90
C ILE A 192 -0.15 -12.61 2.93
N VAL A 193 0.31 -12.40 4.16
CA VAL A 193 -0.04 -13.19 5.34
C VAL A 193 -0.84 -12.32 6.28
N GLU A 194 -1.87 -12.89 6.90
CA GLU A 194 -2.77 -12.12 7.74
C GLU A 194 -3.06 -12.83 9.05
N PHE A 195 -3.17 -12.01 10.08
CA PHE A 195 -3.39 -12.44 11.45
C PHE A 195 -4.50 -11.58 12.06
N ASP A 196 -5.27 -12.13 12.99
CA ASP A 196 -6.27 -11.34 13.70
C ASP A 196 -5.60 -10.39 14.68
N LEU A 197 -6.10 -9.16 14.80
CA LEU A 197 -5.70 -8.27 15.88
C LEU A 197 -6.27 -8.80 17.20
N PRO A 198 -5.52 -8.68 18.32
CA PRO A 198 -6.04 -9.00 19.64
C PRO A 198 -7.31 -8.19 19.94
N THR A 199 -8.27 -8.80 20.64
CA THR A 199 -9.52 -8.12 21.03
C THR A 199 -9.54 -7.72 22.50
N THR A 200 -8.61 -8.23 23.31
CA THR A 200 -8.62 -8.08 24.77
C THR A 200 -7.47 -7.25 25.33
N THR A 201 -6.32 -7.21 24.65
CA THR A 201 -5.13 -6.50 25.15
C THR A 201 -4.44 -5.68 24.05
N GLY A 202 -4.19 -4.39 24.33
CA GLY A 202 -3.42 -3.50 23.45
C GLY A 202 -1.93 -3.54 23.76
N GLY A 203 -1.09 -3.11 22.81
CA GLY A 203 0.33 -2.94 23.03
C GLY A 203 1.16 -2.87 21.74
N ASN A 204 2.45 -3.16 21.87
CA ASN A 204 3.37 -3.22 20.74
C ASN A 204 3.18 -4.55 19.99
N ILE A 205 3.19 -4.48 18.66
CA ILE A 205 3.28 -5.66 17.80
C ILE A 205 4.74 -5.83 17.39
N ARG A 206 5.25 -7.06 17.36
CA ARG A 206 6.60 -7.38 16.88
C ARG A 206 6.52 -8.40 15.75
N PHE A 207 7.31 -8.18 14.72
CA PHE A 207 7.41 -9.06 13.56
C PHE A 207 8.73 -9.80 13.60
N GLN A 208 8.69 -11.11 13.44
CA GLN A 208 9.87 -11.95 13.36
C GLN A 208 9.75 -12.88 12.16
N VAL A 209 10.82 -13.04 11.38
CA VAL A 209 10.89 -14.00 10.28
C VAL A 209 12.04 -14.96 10.51
N LYS A 210 11.80 -16.26 10.32
CA LYS A 210 12.81 -17.31 10.46
C LYS A 210 13.02 -18.09 9.18
N ARG A 211 14.29 -18.39 8.88
CA ARG A 211 14.72 -19.30 7.81
C ARG A 211 15.84 -20.20 8.32
N GLY A 212 15.70 -21.51 8.13
CA GLY A 212 16.61 -22.50 8.72
C GLY A 212 16.70 -22.41 10.23
N GLY A 213 15.60 -22.02 10.90
CA GLY A 213 15.56 -21.76 12.35
C GLY A 213 16.26 -20.46 12.81
N ALA A 214 17.00 -19.77 11.94
CA ALA A 214 17.65 -18.50 12.25
C ALA A 214 16.67 -17.34 12.04
N VAL A 215 16.71 -16.35 12.93
CA VAL A 215 15.93 -15.11 12.78
C VAL A 215 16.62 -14.22 11.75
N ILE A 216 15.94 -13.93 10.64
CA ILE A 216 16.45 -13.10 9.55
C ILE A 216 15.86 -11.69 9.53
N ILE A 217 14.66 -11.51 10.10
CA ILE A 217 14.04 -10.20 10.32
C ILE A 217 13.50 -10.20 11.75
N ASP A 218 13.77 -9.11 12.48
CA ASP A 218 13.24 -8.88 13.82
C ASP A 218 13.03 -7.39 14.05
N MET A 219 11.76 -6.97 14.06
CA MET A 219 11.42 -5.56 14.19
C MET A 219 10.12 -5.33 14.97
N PRO A 220 10.05 -4.30 15.82
CA PRO A 220 8.78 -3.84 16.33
C PRO A 220 8.00 -3.09 15.23
N SER A 221 6.66 -3.12 15.32
CA SER A 221 5.85 -2.08 14.69
C SER A 221 6.19 -0.73 15.32
N ALA A 222 6.28 0.31 14.51
CA ALA A 222 6.35 1.68 15.01
C ALA A 222 5.04 2.16 15.64
N PHE A 223 3.95 1.41 15.46
CA PHE A 223 2.62 1.78 15.93
C PHE A 223 2.14 0.83 17.00
N LYS A 224 1.54 1.42 18.04
CA LYS A 224 0.85 0.68 19.09
C LYS A 224 -0.57 0.37 18.64
N TYR A 225 -1.04 -0.80 19.05
CA TYR A 225 -2.45 -1.12 18.99
C TYR A 225 -3.11 -0.86 20.35
N TYR A 226 -4.19 -0.11 20.36
CA TYR A 226 -4.97 0.27 21.51
C TYR A 226 -6.25 -0.55 21.50
N VAL A 227 -6.37 -1.50 22.43
CA VAL A 227 -7.65 -2.15 22.69
C VAL A 227 -8.50 -1.20 23.50
N LEU A 228 -9.64 -0.85 22.92
CA LEU A 228 -10.73 -0.26 23.67
C LEU A 228 -11.74 -1.36 23.95
N LEU A 229 -12.03 -1.57 25.22
CA LEU A 229 -13.12 -2.44 25.62
C LEU A 229 -14.45 -1.87 25.10
N PRO A 230 -15.45 -2.70 24.79
CA PRO A 230 -16.76 -2.25 24.36
C PRO A 230 -17.31 -1.15 25.30
N GLY A 231 -17.72 -0.01 24.73
CA GLY A 231 -18.22 1.15 25.48
C GLY A 231 -17.17 2.18 25.89
N HIS A 232 -15.87 1.93 25.62
CA HIS A 232 -14.82 2.93 25.81
C HIS A 232 -14.66 3.78 24.54
N THR A 233 -14.54 5.09 24.74
CA THR A 233 -14.20 6.04 23.68
C THR A 233 -12.68 6.14 23.53
N LEU A 234 -12.21 6.37 22.30
CA LEU A 234 -10.84 6.82 22.08
C LEU A 234 -10.59 8.10 22.88
N PRO A 235 -9.35 8.34 23.33
CA PRO A 235 -9.03 9.62 23.97
C PRO A 235 -9.16 10.80 23.01
N TYR A 236 -9.04 10.56 21.70
CA TYR A 236 -9.05 11.56 20.63
C TYR A 236 -9.96 11.12 19.46
N TRP A 237 -9.50 11.27 18.22
CA TRP A 237 -10.21 10.87 17.01
C TRP A 237 -10.13 9.35 16.72
N GLN A 238 -11.15 8.84 16.05
CA GLN A 238 -11.15 7.57 15.35
C GLN A 238 -10.32 7.72 14.08
N ASP A 239 -9.28 6.91 13.95
CA ASP A 239 -8.52 6.78 12.72
C ASP A 239 -8.64 5.36 12.17
N PRO A 240 -9.57 5.15 11.21
CA PRO A 240 -9.80 3.85 10.64
C PRO A 240 -8.76 3.46 9.58
N LEU A 241 -7.72 4.25 9.29
CA LEU A 241 -6.71 3.84 8.34
C LEU A 241 -5.70 2.88 8.99
N PRO A 242 -5.36 1.75 8.37
CA PRO A 242 -4.21 0.96 8.81
C PRO A 242 -2.93 1.80 8.75
N ALA A 243 -2.14 1.75 9.80
CA ALA A 243 -0.78 2.26 9.82
C ALA A 243 0.16 1.22 9.18
N ALA A 244 1.20 1.68 8.50
CA ALA A 244 2.08 0.82 7.71
C ALA A 244 3.57 1.10 7.99
N GLY A 245 4.38 0.05 7.89
CA GLY A 245 5.84 0.12 8.00
C GLY A 245 6.50 -1.08 7.36
N GLY A 246 7.82 -1.17 7.41
CA GLY A 246 8.55 -2.29 6.80
C GLY A 246 10.01 -2.43 7.21
N SER A 247 10.56 -3.62 6.98
CA SER A 247 11.91 -3.97 7.45
C SER A 247 13.03 -3.31 6.65
N LEU A 248 12.79 -3.01 5.37
CA LEU A 248 13.83 -2.51 4.46
C LEU A 248 14.48 -1.22 4.97
N ARG A 249 13.66 -0.26 5.44
CA ARG A 249 14.15 1.02 5.98
C ARG A 249 14.53 0.92 7.45
N TYR A 250 13.93 0.00 8.21
CA TYR A 250 14.31 -0.25 9.60
C TYR A 250 15.78 -0.68 9.70
N GLU A 251 16.21 -1.61 8.86
CA GLU A 251 17.60 -2.09 8.81
C GLU A 251 18.57 -0.99 8.40
N LEU A 252 18.22 -0.17 7.40
CA LEU A 252 19.05 0.98 7.00
C LEU A 252 19.19 2.00 8.14
N GLY A 253 18.13 2.21 8.92
CA GLY A 253 18.15 3.06 10.11
C GLY A 253 19.06 2.52 11.21
N GLN A 254 19.00 1.21 11.48
CA GLN A 254 19.90 0.54 12.43
C GLN A 254 21.37 0.61 11.99
N GLN A 255 21.63 0.63 10.69
CA GLN A 255 22.96 0.76 10.11
C GLN A 255 23.46 2.22 10.02
N GLY A 256 22.64 3.20 10.45
CA GLY A 256 22.98 4.62 10.36
C GLY A 256 23.09 5.16 8.92
N LEU A 257 22.57 4.42 7.94
CA LEU A 257 22.66 4.75 6.51
C LEU A 257 21.54 5.71 6.07
N ILE A 258 20.57 5.97 6.94
CA ILE A 258 19.55 7.01 6.78
C ILE A 258 19.52 7.86 8.05
N ALA A 259 19.71 9.17 7.92
CA ALA A 259 19.61 10.11 9.01
C ALA A 259 18.14 10.53 9.18
N ALA A 260 17.50 10.04 10.24
CA ALA A 260 16.11 10.35 10.62
C ALA A 260 15.04 9.91 9.59
N PRO A 261 13.79 9.64 10.03
CA PRO A 261 12.75 9.02 9.19
C PRO A 261 12.21 9.87 8.01
N TYR A 262 12.85 11.01 7.66
CA TYR A 262 12.38 11.93 6.60
C TYR A 262 13.48 12.40 5.64
N ALA A 263 14.63 11.73 5.57
CA ALA A 263 15.59 12.01 4.51
C ALA A 263 15.06 11.48 3.16
N GLU A 264 14.52 12.38 2.33
CA GLU A 264 14.23 12.26 0.89
C GLU A 264 14.99 11.11 0.19
N PRO A 265 14.34 10.02 -0.26
CA PRO A 265 14.98 9.02 -1.08
C PRO A 265 14.62 9.22 -2.56
N ILE A 266 14.99 10.35 -3.18
CA ILE A 266 14.78 10.53 -4.63
C ILE A 266 15.70 9.65 -5.50
N LEU A 267 16.72 8.95 -4.96
CA LEU A 267 17.74 8.36 -5.85
C LEU A 267 18.28 6.95 -5.57
N ASN A 268 17.74 6.18 -4.61
CA ASN A 268 18.27 4.84 -4.34
C ASN A 268 17.56 3.67 -5.04
N CYS A 269 16.53 3.93 -5.85
CA CYS A 269 15.97 2.90 -6.76
C CYS A 269 16.93 2.53 -7.91
N ARG A 270 18.03 3.27 -8.13
CA ARG A 270 19.02 2.97 -9.18
C ARG A 270 19.93 1.78 -8.87
N THR A 271 20.15 1.43 -7.61
CA THR A 271 21.13 0.39 -7.24
C THR A 271 20.50 -0.99 -7.02
N HIS A 272 19.17 -1.09 -6.95
CA HIS A 272 18.47 -2.33 -6.57
C HIS A 272 17.73 -3.01 -7.73
N ILE A 273 17.73 -2.39 -8.92
CA ILE A 273 17.27 -3.02 -10.17
C ILE A 273 18.48 -3.06 -11.11
N LYS A 274 19.19 -4.20 -11.14
CA LYS A 274 20.17 -4.47 -12.21
C LYS A 274 19.39 -4.78 -13.49
N GLY A 275 18.99 -3.72 -14.18
CA GLY A 275 18.41 -3.75 -15.51
C GLY A 275 18.62 -2.37 -16.11
N THR A 276 19.35 -2.31 -17.21
CA THR A 276 19.78 -1.12 -17.92
C THR A 276 18.58 -0.19 -18.18
N LEU A 277 18.37 0.80 -17.32
CA LEU A 277 17.50 1.94 -17.60
C LEU A 277 18.20 2.80 -18.64
N GLY A 278 18.15 2.36 -19.90
CA GLY A 278 18.35 3.21 -21.06
C GLY A 278 17.22 4.23 -21.09
N MET A 279 17.32 5.26 -20.25
CA MET A 279 16.46 6.45 -20.33
C MET A 279 16.94 7.30 -21.51
N GLY A 280 16.76 6.79 -22.71
CA GLY A 280 16.66 7.57 -23.92
C GLY A 280 15.30 7.28 -24.55
N PRO A 281 14.64 8.25 -25.19
CA PRO A 281 13.56 7.91 -26.10
C PRO A 281 14.08 6.87 -27.12
N PRO A 282 13.24 5.94 -27.61
CA PRO A 282 13.62 5.05 -28.70
C PRO A 282 14.26 5.87 -29.83
N ALA A 283 15.39 5.42 -30.37
CA ALA A 283 16.01 6.09 -31.51
C ALA A 283 14.96 6.27 -32.62
N GLY A 284 14.66 7.52 -32.97
CA GLY A 284 13.65 7.87 -33.99
C GLY A 284 12.32 8.43 -33.47
N TRP A 285 12.09 8.54 -32.16
CA TRP A 285 10.93 9.26 -31.63
C TRP A 285 11.19 10.77 -31.57
N THR A 286 10.55 11.53 -32.46
CA THR A 286 10.41 12.99 -32.33
C THR A 286 8.97 13.32 -31.96
N ILE A 287 8.77 14.13 -30.91
CA ILE A 287 7.46 14.71 -30.59
C ILE A 287 7.34 15.98 -31.44
N PRO A 288 6.39 16.08 -32.39
CA PRO A 288 6.20 17.29 -33.17
C PRO A 288 5.87 18.45 -32.23
N GLY A 289 6.71 19.49 -32.24
CA GLY A 289 6.51 20.71 -31.45
C GLY A 289 7.30 20.79 -30.14
N TRP A 290 8.14 19.81 -29.80
CA TRP A 290 9.04 19.93 -28.64
C TRP A 290 10.47 20.28 -29.08
N PRO A 291 11.06 21.38 -28.57
CA PRO A 291 12.43 21.73 -28.90
C PRO A 291 13.40 20.68 -28.34
N PRO A 292 14.50 20.38 -29.05
CA PRO A 292 15.51 19.45 -28.56
C PRO A 292 16.08 19.93 -27.22
N PRO A 293 16.42 19.01 -26.29
CA PRO A 293 17.03 19.38 -25.02
C PRO A 293 18.37 20.10 -25.28
N GLY A 294 18.48 21.37 -24.88
CA GLY A 294 19.70 22.18 -25.04
C GLY A 294 19.53 23.51 -25.78
N GLY A 295 18.34 23.84 -26.28
CA GLY A 295 18.05 25.18 -26.79
C GLY A 295 17.89 26.18 -25.63
N ALA A 296 18.71 27.22 -25.59
CA ALA A 296 18.52 28.34 -24.68
C ALA A 296 17.12 28.95 -24.86
N LEU A 297 16.43 29.23 -23.75
CA LEU A 297 15.18 29.99 -23.78
C LEU A 297 15.47 31.38 -24.36
N PRO A 298 14.64 31.91 -25.28
CA PRO A 298 14.82 33.25 -25.78
C PRO A 298 14.65 34.28 -24.65
N ASP A 299 15.52 35.29 -24.68
CA ASP A 299 15.55 36.45 -23.80
C ASP A 299 14.20 37.19 -23.87
N PRO A 300 13.50 37.45 -22.75
CA PRO A 300 12.24 38.16 -22.75
C PRO A 300 12.48 39.67 -22.89
N SER A 301 12.57 40.14 -24.14
CA SER A 301 12.32 41.53 -24.52
C SER A 301 10.86 41.76 -24.86
#